data_AF-A0A242A478-F1
#
_entry.id   AF-A0A242A478-F1
#
_cell.length_a   1.000
_cell.length_b   1.000
_cell.length_c   1.000
_cell.angle_alpha   90.00
_cell.angle_beta   90.00
_cell.angle_gamma   90.00
#
_symmetry.space_group_name_H-M   'P 1'
#
loop_
_entity.id
_entity.type
_entity.pdbx_description
1 polymer ?
#
loop_
_entity_poly.entity_id
_entity_poly.type
_entity_poly.pdbx_seq_one_letter_code
_entity_poly.pdbx_strand_id
1 'polypeptide(L)'
;MGKPLIKTLAVLFVAIGAIAICLLGYRQNNQKQYEQRVAYAKTAISAEKDSLASIEEEIGKLYNSDDRTILQKDVSQEDVTKLVAKLASVKVSADDYGIEEDALPSDSKEIQAQKAALDDELKDAEAKIKIQTGTDALFTKGVSNWQKAENDVIIIADLKDTDVGNVRENLNFFDDSAWKDLVKEYLGYADAQLDRIAKLDESFKSMLKDDVVTSEVTLDKYLSVVDSISQVRNEELKEKYAKLADSISTQMGYGYYGTTTTTTETYSDNVIDTTAQDESSWTDTETDTDSGY
;
A
#
# COMPACT_ATOMS: atom_id res chain seq x y z
N MET A 1 -7.96 -91.16 39.91
CA MET A 1 -8.62 -90.50 38.76
C MET A 1 -9.02 -89.09 39.19
N GLY A 2 -8.24 -88.08 38.80
CA GLY A 2 -8.40 -86.69 39.23
C GLY A 2 -9.47 -85.97 38.41
N LYS A 3 -10.39 -85.28 39.08
CA LYS A 3 -11.57 -84.62 38.50
C LYS A 3 -11.16 -83.51 37.50
N PRO A 4 -11.42 -83.64 36.19
CA PRO A 4 -11.02 -82.64 35.20
C PRO A 4 -11.98 -81.45 35.10
N LEU A 5 -13.22 -81.57 35.61
CA LEU A 5 -14.27 -80.55 35.47
C LEU A 5 -14.09 -79.31 36.38
N ILE A 6 -13.34 -79.41 37.47
CA ILE A 6 -13.12 -78.28 38.39
C ILE A 6 -11.98 -77.37 37.88
N LYS A 7 -11.05 -77.91 37.08
CA LYS A 7 -9.92 -77.15 36.53
C LYS A 7 -10.31 -76.25 35.35
N THR A 8 -11.26 -76.67 34.52
CA THR A 8 -11.76 -75.85 33.39
C THR A 8 -12.64 -74.69 33.82
N LEU A 9 -13.44 -74.83 34.91
CA LEU A 9 -14.26 -73.74 35.43
C LEU A 9 -13.41 -72.64 36.12
N ALA A 10 -12.37 -73.03 36.86
CA ALA A 10 -11.45 -72.08 37.51
C ALA A 10 -10.62 -71.26 36.52
N VAL A 11 -10.17 -71.87 35.41
CA VAL A 11 -9.43 -71.16 34.35
C VAL A 11 -10.31 -70.14 33.62
N LEU A 12 -11.61 -70.41 33.48
CA LEU A 12 -12.57 -69.51 32.82
C LEU A 12 -12.90 -68.27 33.67
N PHE A 13 -12.97 -68.39 35.00
CA PHE A 13 -13.11 -67.24 35.92
C PHE A 13 -11.84 -66.38 36.01
N VAL A 14 -10.65 -66.99 35.99
CA VAL A 14 -9.37 -66.26 35.99
C VAL A 14 -9.16 -65.50 34.67
N ALA A 15 -9.57 -66.08 33.52
CA ALA A 15 -9.49 -65.41 32.22
C ALA A 15 -10.43 -64.20 32.10
N ILE A 16 -11.67 -64.29 32.60
CA ILE A 16 -12.62 -63.16 32.63
C ILE A 16 -12.16 -62.08 33.64
N GLY A 17 -11.63 -62.48 34.80
CA GLY A 17 -11.06 -61.57 35.78
C GLY A 17 -9.85 -60.78 35.25
N ALA A 18 -8.97 -61.42 34.49
CA ALA A 18 -7.83 -60.76 33.85
C ALA A 18 -8.26 -59.73 32.79
N ILE A 19 -9.27 -60.03 31.98
CA ILE A 19 -9.81 -59.08 30.99
C ILE A 19 -10.46 -57.87 31.68
N ALA A 20 -11.18 -58.08 32.78
CA ALA A 20 -11.78 -57.00 33.56
C ALA A 20 -10.71 -56.11 34.23
N ILE A 21 -9.64 -56.69 34.77
CA ILE A 21 -8.51 -55.94 35.36
C ILE A 21 -7.73 -55.19 34.29
N CYS A 22 -7.53 -55.78 33.10
CA CYS A 22 -6.90 -55.10 31.97
C CYS A 22 -7.77 -53.95 31.44
N LEU A 23 -9.09 -54.12 31.34
CA LEU A 23 -10.00 -53.05 30.92
C LEU A 23 -10.11 -51.94 31.96
N LEU A 24 -10.18 -52.27 33.25
CA LEU A 24 -10.14 -51.29 34.35
C LEU A 24 -8.79 -50.58 34.43
N GLY A 25 -7.68 -51.30 34.28
CA GLY A 25 -6.34 -50.74 34.23
C GLY A 25 -6.14 -49.84 33.01
N TYR A 26 -6.68 -50.22 31.84
CA TYR A 26 -6.67 -49.39 30.64
C TYR A 26 -7.51 -48.13 30.84
N ARG A 27 -8.72 -48.24 31.40
CA ARG A 27 -9.56 -47.08 31.77
C ARG A 27 -8.86 -46.16 32.77
N GLN A 28 -8.28 -46.72 33.82
CA GLN A 28 -7.62 -45.96 34.88
C GLN A 28 -6.32 -45.29 34.40
N ASN A 29 -5.58 -45.94 33.50
CA ASN A 29 -4.42 -45.34 32.85
C ASN A 29 -4.83 -44.21 31.89
N ASN A 30 -5.89 -44.41 31.11
CA ASN A 30 -6.42 -43.38 30.22
C ASN A 30 -6.97 -42.18 31.01
N GLN A 31 -7.62 -42.44 32.14
CA GLN A 31 -8.10 -41.40 33.05
C GLN A 31 -6.97 -40.62 33.71
N LYS A 32 -5.89 -41.28 34.14
CA LYS A 32 -4.68 -40.58 34.64
C LYS A 32 -4.00 -39.74 33.56
N GLN A 33 -3.92 -40.22 32.33
CA GLN A 33 -3.38 -39.43 31.21
C GLN A 33 -4.27 -38.21 30.91
N TYR A 34 -5.58 -38.37 30.95
CA TYR A 34 -6.54 -37.27 30.80
C TYR A 34 -6.38 -36.23 31.92
N GLU A 35 -6.35 -36.66 33.18
CA GLU A 35 -6.13 -35.77 34.33
C GLU A 35 -4.80 -35.01 34.22
N GLN A 36 -3.73 -35.66 33.73
CA GLN A 36 -2.45 -35.00 33.46
C GLN A 36 -2.55 -33.96 32.35
N ARG A 37 -3.28 -34.23 31.26
CA ARG A 37 -3.53 -33.26 30.19
C ARG A 37 -4.33 -32.06 30.70
N VAL A 38 -5.34 -32.30 31.52
CA VAL A 38 -6.13 -31.23 32.16
C VAL A 38 -5.25 -30.37 33.08
N ALA A 39 -4.42 -31.00 33.93
CA ALA A 39 -3.52 -30.28 34.82
C ALA A 39 -2.47 -29.46 34.04
N TYR A 40 -1.92 -30.03 32.98
CA TYR A 40 -1.01 -29.34 32.07
C TYR A 40 -1.69 -28.17 31.37
N ALA A 41 -2.88 -28.38 30.78
CA ALA A 41 -3.65 -27.34 30.10
C ALA A 41 -3.98 -26.17 31.03
N LYS A 42 -4.41 -26.44 32.27
CA LYS A 42 -4.68 -25.37 33.26
C LYS A 42 -3.46 -24.49 33.51
N THR A 43 -2.28 -25.09 33.66
CA THR A 43 -1.05 -24.33 33.91
C THR A 43 -0.57 -23.61 32.65
N ALA A 44 -0.63 -24.28 31.50
CA ALA A 44 -0.19 -23.75 30.23
C ALA A 44 -1.06 -22.58 29.77
N ILE A 45 -2.39 -22.73 29.77
CA ILE A 45 -3.33 -21.68 29.35
C ILE A 45 -3.17 -20.41 30.20
N SER A 46 -3.03 -20.55 31.52
CA SER A 46 -2.77 -19.37 32.36
C SER A 46 -1.44 -18.70 32.06
N ALA A 47 -0.40 -19.45 31.66
CA ALA A 47 0.88 -18.89 31.22
C ALA A 47 0.79 -18.22 29.83
N GLU A 48 -0.06 -18.74 28.94
CA GLU A 48 -0.29 -18.18 27.60
C GLU A 48 -0.95 -16.79 27.64
N LYS A 49 -1.56 -16.41 28.76
CA LYS A 49 -2.04 -15.03 28.97
C LYS A 49 -0.91 -14.00 28.83
N ASP A 50 0.27 -14.30 29.37
CA ASP A 50 1.43 -13.42 29.26
C ASP A 50 1.96 -13.39 27.81
N SER A 51 1.90 -14.53 27.10
CA SER A 51 2.22 -14.60 25.66
C SER A 51 1.28 -13.70 24.85
N LEU A 52 -0.04 -13.74 25.10
CA LEU A 52 -1.02 -12.91 24.41
C LEU A 52 -0.80 -11.41 24.69
N ALA A 53 -0.51 -11.04 25.94
CA ALA A 53 -0.18 -9.66 26.29
C ALA A 53 1.07 -9.17 25.56
N SER A 54 2.12 -10.00 25.47
CA SER A 54 3.31 -9.67 24.69
C SER A 54 3.02 -9.54 23.19
N ILE A 55 2.15 -10.38 22.63
CA ILE A 55 1.75 -10.30 21.22
C ILE A 55 0.93 -9.03 20.99
N GLU A 56 0.04 -8.67 21.90
CA GLU A 56 -0.74 -7.43 21.85
C GLU A 56 0.17 -6.18 21.83
N GLU A 57 1.21 -6.16 22.65
CA GLU A 57 2.22 -5.08 22.60
C GLU A 57 2.98 -5.03 21.27
N GLU A 58 3.28 -6.19 20.66
CA GLU A 58 3.90 -6.24 19.34
C GLU A 58 2.95 -5.78 18.23
N ILE A 59 1.67 -6.16 18.30
CA ILE A 59 0.62 -5.69 17.38
C ILE A 59 0.46 -4.18 17.50
N GLY A 60 0.49 -3.63 18.72
CA GLY A 60 0.44 -2.18 18.95
C GLY A 60 1.54 -1.42 18.21
N LYS A 61 2.72 -2.02 18.00
CA LYS A 61 3.84 -1.42 17.24
C LYS A 61 3.62 -1.41 15.73
N LEU A 62 2.58 -2.06 15.23
CA LEU A 62 2.19 -1.92 13.83
C LEU A 62 1.52 -0.56 13.56
N TYR A 63 1.12 0.17 14.60
CA TYR A 63 0.35 1.40 14.48
C TYR A 63 1.15 2.61 14.97
N ASN A 64 0.91 3.77 14.35
CA ASN A 64 1.53 5.03 14.75
C ASN A 64 0.75 5.77 15.85
N SER A 65 -0.38 5.21 16.27
CA SER A 65 -1.33 5.85 17.18
C SER A 65 -1.96 4.84 18.13
N ASP A 66 -2.29 5.31 19.33
CA ASP A 66 -2.96 4.50 20.35
C ASP A 66 -4.37 4.06 19.93
N ASP A 67 -5.02 4.79 19.01
CA ASP A 67 -6.31 4.42 18.42
C ASP A 67 -6.23 3.31 17.37
N ARG A 68 -5.00 2.87 17.03
CA ARG A 68 -4.69 1.78 16.10
C ARG A 68 -5.37 1.91 14.73
N THR A 69 -5.59 3.15 14.30
CA THR A 69 -6.24 3.41 13.00
C THR A 69 -5.23 3.41 11.86
N ILE A 70 -4.08 4.05 12.05
CA ILE A 70 -3.06 4.26 11.02
C ILE A 70 -1.84 3.37 11.28
N LEU A 71 -1.47 2.58 10.26
CA LEU A 71 -0.26 1.75 10.30
C LEU A 71 1.00 2.61 10.31
N GLN A 72 2.04 2.14 10.98
CA GLN A 72 3.35 2.76 10.95
C GLN A 72 3.97 2.66 9.54
N LYS A 73 4.79 3.67 9.17
CA LYS A 73 5.30 3.89 7.80
C LYS A 73 5.93 2.66 7.13
N ASP A 74 6.64 1.84 7.89
CA ASP A 74 7.47 0.75 7.35
C ASP A 74 6.92 -0.64 7.69
N VAL A 75 5.63 -0.73 8.07
CA VAL A 75 5.00 -2.03 8.34
C VAL A 75 4.84 -2.81 7.05
N SER A 76 5.37 -4.02 7.03
CA SER A 76 5.28 -4.92 5.90
C SER A 76 4.31 -6.07 6.14
N GLN A 77 3.88 -6.72 5.04
CA GLN A 77 3.13 -7.98 5.10
C GLN A 77 3.89 -9.07 5.88
N GLU A 78 5.23 -9.06 5.83
CA GLU A 78 6.07 -10.01 6.54
C GLU A 78 5.96 -9.82 8.06
N ASP A 79 5.91 -8.57 8.54
CA ASP A 79 5.78 -8.26 9.96
C ASP A 79 4.45 -8.77 10.52
N VAL A 80 3.36 -8.54 9.80
CA VAL A 80 2.03 -9.07 10.15
C VAL A 80 2.03 -10.61 10.10
N THR A 81 2.62 -11.21 9.07
CA THR A 81 2.67 -12.68 8.92
C THR A 81 3.42 -13.34 10.08
N LYS A 82 4.51 -12.73 10.57
CA LYS A 82 5.25 -13.21 11.75
C LYS A 82 4.37 -13.18 13.00
N LEU A 83 3.58 -12.13 13.19
CA LEU A 83 2.66 -12.01 14.33
C LEU A 83 1.50 -13.00 14.24
N VAL A 84 0.94 -13.22 13.05
CA VAL A 84 -0.08 -14.26 12.81
C VAL A 84 0.48 -15.63 13.18
N ALA A 85 1.70 -15.96 12.75
CA ALA A 85 2.34 -17.23 13.10
C ALA A 85 2.60 -17.37 14.61
N LYS A 86 3.04 -16.30 15.28
CA LYS A 86 3.19 -16.26 16.75
C LYS A 86 1.85 -16.50 17.44
N LEU A 87 0.80 -15.77 17.06
CA LEU A 87 -0.54 -15.90 17.64
C LEU A 87 -1.12 -17.30 17.41
N ALA A 88 -0.94 -17.87 16.23
CA ALA A 88 -1.38 -19.23 15.91
C ALA A 88 -0.72 -20.29 16.81
N SER A 89 0.51 -20.06 17.27
CA SER A 89 1.23 -20.98 18.16
C SER A 89 0.72 -21.02 19.60
N VAL A 90 -0.01 -19.98 20.03
CA VAL A 90 -0.58 -19.87 21.39
C VAL A 90 -1.76 -20.84 21.53
N LYS A 91 -1.67 -21.78 22.47
CA LYS A 91 -2.71 -22.80 22.66
C LYS A 91 -3.67 -22.41 23.77
N VAL A 92 -4.97 -22.35 23.46
CA VAL A 92 -5.98 -21.80 24.39
C VAL A 92 -7.29 -22.59 24.41
N SER A 93 -7.47 -23.52 23.47
CA SER A 93 -8.71 -24.31 23.33
C SER A 93 -8.58 -25.70 23.93
N ALA A 94 -9.71 -26.33 24.24
CA ALA A 94 -9.71 -27.71 24.72
C ALA A 94 -9.12 -28.70 23.68
N ASP A 95 -9.37 -28.44 22.40
CA ASP A 95 -8.83 -29.22 21.27
C ASP A 95 -7.30 -29.18 21.21
N ASP A 96 -6.68 -28.03 21.50
CA ASP A 96 -5.21 -27.87 21.50
C ASP A 96 -4.51 -28.81 22.48
N TYR A 97 -5.23 -29.22 23.54
CA TYR A 97 -4.74 -30.09 24.60
C TYR A 97 -5.40 -31.48 24.59
N GLY A 98 -6.37 -31.72 23.71
CA GLY A 98 -7.14 -32.96 23.65
C GLY A 98 -7.87 -33.26 24.97
N ILE A 99 -8.53 -32.24 25.52
CA ILE A 99 -9.39 -32.31 26.72
C ILE A 99 -10.81 -31.87 26.38
N GLU A 100 -11.76 -32.07 27.31
CA GLU A 100 -13.12 -31.55 27.18
C GLU A 100 -13.18 -30.06 27.57
N GLU A 101 -14.11 -29.31 26.95
CA GLU A 101 -14.28 -27.86 27.17
C GLU A 101 -14.62 -27.52 28.63
N ASP A 102 -15.34 -28.40 29.33
CA ASP A 102 -15.69 -28.23 30.75
C ASP A 102 -14.50 -28.45 31.70
N ALA A 103 -13.40 -29.01 31.21
CA ALA A 103 -12.17 -29.25 31.97
C ALA A 103 -11.18 -28.08 31.90
N LEU A 104 -11.44 -27.09 31.03
CA LEU A 104 -10.66 -25.87 30.92
C LEU A 104 -10.66 -25.05 32.22
N PRO A 105 -9.60 -24.26 32.49
CA PRO A 105 -9.63 -23.30 33.58
C PRO A 105 -10.72 -22.24 33.37
N SER A 106 -11.20 -21.65 34.47
CA SER A 106 -12.38 -20.76 34.45
C SER A 106 -12.18 -19.47 33.65
N ASP A 107 -10.93 -19.05 33.46
CA ASP A 107 -10.51 -17.89 32.68
C ASP A 107 -10.31 -18.19 31.18
N SER A 108 -10.40 -19.46 30.74
CA SER A 108 -10.17 -19.83 29.34
C SER A 108 -11.02 -19.08 28.33
N LYS A 109 -12.29 -18.79 28.65
CA LYS A 109 -13.16 -18.04 27.74
C LYS A 109 -12.66 -16.63 27.47
N GLU A 110 -12.13 -15.97 28.48
CA GLU A 110 -11.55 -14.63 28.35
C GLU A 110 -10.27 -14.67 27.52
N ILE A 111 -9.40 -15.65 27.78
CA ILE A 111 -8.14 -15.85 27.05
C ILE A 111 -8.39 -16.19 25.57
N GLN A 112 -9.38 -17.05 25.28
CA GLN A 112 -9.80 -17.35 23.91
C GLN A 112 -10.36 -16.12 23.20
N ALA A 113 -11.17 -15.31 23.89
CA ALA A 113 -11.69 -14.06 23.34
C ALA A 113 -10.58 -13.04 23.05
N GLN A 114 -9.58 -12.93 23.93
CA GLN A 114 -8.40 -12.09 23.69
C GLN A 114 -7.64 -12.56 22.44
N LYS A 115 -7.38 -13.88 22.31
CA LYS A 115 -6.73 -14.43 21.12
C LYS A 115 -7.50 -14.11 19.83
N ALA A 116 -8.83 -14.27 19.86
CA ALA A 116 -9.68 -13.96 18.71
C ALA A 116 -9.66 -12.47 18.34
N ALA A 117 -9.68 -11.57 19.33
CA ALA A 117 -9.57 -10.13 19.09
C ALA A 117 -8.23 -9.74 18.44
N LEU A 118 -7.12 -10.32 18.89
CA LEU A 118 -5.80 -10.10 18.28
C LEU A 118 -5.72 -10.67 16.85
N ASP A 119 -6.39 -11.79 16.58
CA ASP A 119 -6.47 -12.38 15.24
C ASP A 119 -7.24 -11.47 14.28
N ASP A 120 -8.36 -10.91 14.73
CA ASP A 120 -9.14 -9.96 13.94
C ASP A 120 -8.38 -8.64 13.70
N GLU A 121 -7.63 -8.16 14.68
CA GLU A 121 -6.76 -6.97 14.53
C GLU A 121 -5.62 -7.20 13.52
N LEU A 122 -5.02 -8.39 13.50
CA LEU A 122 -4.02 -8.76 12.51
C LEU A 122 -4.61 -8.87 11.09
N LYS A 123 -5.84 -9.40 10.96
CA LYS A 123 -6.55 -9.40 9.67
C LYS A 123 -6.87 -8.00 9.17
N ASP A 124 -7.27 -7.09 10.06
CA ASP A 124 -7.48 -5.69 9.72
C ASP A 124 -6.17 -5.05 9.22
N ALA A 125 -5.05 -5.25 9.93
CA ALA A 125 -3.74 -4.78 9.50
C ALA A 125 -3.34 -5.33 8.11
N GLU A 126 -3.49 -6.64 7.89
CA GLU A 126 -3.23 -7.28 6.60
C GLU A 126 -4.09 -6.68 5.48
N ALA A 127 -5.38 -6.48 5.74
CA ALA A 127 -6.30 -5.90 4.77
C ALA A 127 -5.92 -4.43 4.46
N LYS A 128 -5.52 -3.65 5.46
CA LYS A 128 -5.01 -2.28 5.29
C LYS A 128 -3.73 -2.25 4.43
N ILE A 129 -2.77 -3.12 4.69
CA ILE A 129 -1.53 -3.25 3.89
C ILE A 129 -1.85 -3.56 2.42
N LYS A 130 -2.82 -4.44 2.17
CA LYS A 130 -3.26 -4.77 0.81
C LYS A 130 -3.83 -3.56 0.07
N ILE A 131 -4.65 -2.75 0.74
CA ILE A 131 -5.17 -1.49 0.18
C ILE A 131 -4.05 -0.49 -0.08
N GLN A 132 -3.11 -0.33 0.87
CA GLN A 132 -1.96 0.56 0.71
C GLN A 132 -1.11 0.13 -0.49
N THR A 133 -0.81 -1.16 -0.61
CA THR A 133 -0.08 -1.73 -1.75
C THR A 133 -0.81 -1.48 -3.07
N GLY A 134 -2.13 -1.68 -3.09
CA GLY A 134 -2.96 -1.41 -4.28
C GLY A 134 -2.96 0.08 -4.65
N THR A 135 -2.96 0.96 -3.66
CA THR A 135 -2.89 2.41 -3.85
C THR A 135 -1.51 2.85 -4.33
N ASP A 136 -0.44 2.29 -3.75
CA ASP A 136 0.95 2.55 -4.14
C ASP A 136 1.19 2.19 -5.61
N ALA A 137 0.62 1.07 -6.06
CA ALA A 137 0.73 0.62 -7.45
C ALA A 137 0.09 1.57 -8.47
N LEU A 138 -0.76 2.51 -8.05
CA LEU A 138 -1.32 3.54 -8.94
C LEU A 138 -0.27 4.60 -9.31
N PHE A 139 0.83 4.69 -8.55
CA PHE A 139 1.81 5.76 -8.64
C PHE A 139 3.21 5.24 -8.97
N THR A 140 3.97 6.03 -9.72
CA THR A 140 5.34 5.69 -10.19
C THR A 140 6.34 5.39 -9.07
N LYS A 141 6.15 5.97 -7.88
CA LYS A 141 7.02 5.77 -6.70
C LYS A 141 6.26 5.29 -5.46
N GLY A 142 4.97 4.95 -5.60
CA GLY A 142 4.06 4.73 -4.47
C GLY A 142 3.73 6.01 -3.70
N VAL A 143 3.03 5.84 -2.57
CA VAL A 143 2.72 6.91 -1.61
C VAL A 143 3.93 7.17 -0.71
N SER A 144 4.32 8.43 -0.58
CA SER A 144 5.48 8.85 0.22
C SER A 144 5.21 8.89 1.74
N ASN A 145 3.95 9.09 2.13
CA ASN A 145 3.56 9.32 3.51
C ASN A 145 2.16 8.77 3.85
N TRP A 146 2.11 7.60 4.50
CA TRP A 146 0.87 7.01 4.99
C TRP A 146 0.36 7.59 6.33
N GLN A 147 0.93 8.70 6.81
CA GLN A 147 0.44 9.41 8.01
C GLN A 147 -0.37 10.66 7.67
N LYS A 148 -0.15 11.22 6.48
CA LYS A 148 -0.81 12.43 6.02
C LYS A 148 -0.72 12.52 4.51
N ALA A 149 -1.84 12.87 3.87
CA ALA A 149 -1.89 13.06 2.44
C ALA A 149 -0.94 14.18 1.99
N GLU A 150 -0.13 13.85 1.00
CA GLU A 150 0.74 14.78 0.31
C GLU A 150 0.46 14.67 -1.18
N ASN A 151 0.24 15.81 -1.83
CA ASN A 151 -0.08 15.85 -3.25
C ASN A 151 1.20 15.87 -4.11
N ASP A 152 2.11 14.94 -3.83
CA ASP A 152 3.39 14.71 -4.50
C ASP A 152 3.39 13.46 -5.40
N VAL A 153 2.32 12.66 -5.32
CA VAL A 153 2.15 11.42 -6.09
C VAL A 153 1.94 11.67 -7.58
N ILE A 154 2.50 10.77 -8.39
CA ILE A 154 2.48 10.83 -9.86
C ILE A 154 1.97 9.50 -10.39
N ILE A 155 0.87 9.51 -11.13
CA ILE A 155 0.26 8.29 -11.69
C ILE A 155 1.20 7.56 -12.67
N ILE A 156 1.09 6.23 -12.74
CA ILE A 156 1.72 5.46 -13.82
C ILE A 156 1.11 5.83 -15.18
N ALA A 157 1.88 5.66 -16.26
CA ALA A 157 1.49 6.17 -17.58
C ALA A 157 0.25 5.48 -18.17
N ASP A 158 0.07 4.19 -17.87
CA ASP A 158 -1.02 3.34 -18.39
C ASP A 158 -2.13 3.08 -17.36
N LEU A 159 -2.21 3.91 -16.31
CA LEU A 159 -3.23 3.83 -15.28
C LEU A 159 -4.64 3.93 -15.88
N LYS A 160 -5.57 3.09 -15.43
CA LYS A 160 -6.98 3.12 -15.84
C LYS A 160 -7.90 3.48 -14.68
N ASP A 161 -9.06 4.05 -15.02
CA ASP A 161 -10.14 4.29 -14.05
C ASP A 161 -10.55 3.02 -13.30
N THR A 162 -10.47 1.85 -13.96
CA THR A 162 -10.76 0.55 -13.35
C THR A 162 -9.78 0.18 -12.24
N ASP A 163 -8.51 0.59 -12.35
CA ASP A 163 -7.48 0.26 -11.35
C ASP A 163 -7.75 1.04 -10.06
N VAL A 164 -8.04 2.34 -10.18
CA VAL A 164 -8.47 3.19 -9.06
C VAL A 164 -9.81 2.70 -8.49
N GLY A 165 -10.74 2.31 -9.37
CA GLY A 165 -12.03 1.72 -9.01
C GLY A 165 -11.92 0.46 -8.15
N ASN A 166 -11.01 -0.45 -8.51
CA ASN A 166 -10.77 -1.69 -7.76
C ASN A 166 -10.27 -1.41 -6.34
N VAL A 167 -9.37 -0.44 -6.16
CA VAL A 167 -8.91 -0.06 -4.81
C VAL A 167 -10.07 0.52 -4.01
N ARG A 168 -10.87 1.40 -4.61
CA ARG A 168 -12.05 2.02 -3.98
C ARG A 168 -13.11 0.99 -3.56
N GLU A 169 -13.35 -0.02 -4.39
CA GLU A 169 -14.30 -1.10 -4.06
C GLU A 169 -13.84 -1.90 -2.85
N ASN A 170 -12.55 -2.27 -2.79
CA ASN A 170 -12.00 -2.97 -1.63
C ASN A 170 -11.99 -2.09 -0.37
N LEU A 171 -11.80 -0.77 -0.52
CA LEU A 171 -11.85 0.18 0.58
C LEU A 171 -13.26 0.27 1.22
N ASN A 172 -14.32 -0.03 0.47
CA ASN A 172 -15.70 0.05 0.99
C ASN A 172 -16.03 -1.00 2.05
N PHE A 173 -15.21 -2.05 2.18
CA PHE A 173 -15.36 -3.05 3.25
C PHE A 173 -14.90 -2.56 4.63
N PHE A 174 -14.24 -1.39 4.69
CA PHE A 174 -13.77 -0.79 5.94
C PHE A 174 -14.76 0.25 6.46
N ASP A 175 -14.87 0.34 7.77
CA ASP A 175 -15.58 1.41 8.44
C ASP A 175 -14.90 2.77 8.23
N ASP A 176 -15.68 3.84 8.35
CA ASP A 176 -15.15 5.19 8.22
C ASP A 176 -14.14 5.50 9.33
N SER A 177 -12.96 5.98 8.91
CA SER A 177 -11.80 6.20 9.77
C SER A 177 -10.84 7.19 9.11
N ALA A 178 -9.94 7.77 9.91
CA ALA A 178 -8.89 8.66 9.40
C ALA A 178 -8.01 7.97 8.34
N TRP A 179 -7.72 6.67 8.53
CA TRP A 179 -7.01 5.87 7.53
C TRP A 179 -7.80 5.73 6.23
N LYS A 180 -9.10 5.44 6.29
CA LYS A 180 -9.94 5.32 5.09
C LYS A 180 -10.02 6.65 4.34
N ASP A 181 -10.12 7.76 5.05
CA ASP A 181 -10.15 9.09 4.46
C ASP A 181 -8.81 9.48 3.82
N LEU A 182 -7.69 9.09 4.44
CA LEU A 182 -6.36 9.22 3.85
C LEU A 182 -6.24 8.46 2.51
N VAL A 183 -6.70 7.21 2.46
CA VAL A 183 -6.72 6.44 1.19
C VAL A 183 -7.59 7.14 0.16
N LYS A 184 -8.81 7.59 0.53
CA LYS A 184 -9.70 8.33 -0.39
C LYS A 184 -9.03 9.58 -0.96
N GLU A 185 -8.25 10.30 -0.16
CA GLU A 185 -7.56 11.50 -0.62
C GLU A 185 -6.51 11.17 -1.70
N TYR A 186 -5.71 10.12 -1.49
CA TYR A 186 -4.77 9.64 -2.51
C TYR A 186 -5.49 9.16 -3.78
N LEU A 187 -6.59 8.43 -3.66
CA LEU A 187 -7.40 8.03 -4.82
C LEU A 187 -7.95 9.27 -5.56
N GLY A 188 -8.34 10.32 -4.84
CA GLY A 188 -8.75 11.59 -5.42
C GLY A 188 -7.62 12.30 -6.20
N TYR A 189 -6.37 12.21 -5.73
CA TYR A 189 -5.22 12.72 -6.49
C TYR A 189 -4.98 11.92 -7.79
N ALA A 190 -5.22 10.60 -7.78
CA ALA A 190 -5.18 9.78 -8.98
C ALA A 190 -6.31 10.14 -9.94
N ASP A 191 -7.56 10.27 -9.44
CA ASP A 191 -8.73 10.66 -10.23
C ASP A 191 -8.51 12.01 -10.92
N ALA A 192 -7.98 13.01 -10.21
CA ALA A 192 -7.74 14.34 -10.77
C ALA A 192 -6.67 14.33 -11.89
N GLN A 193 -5.65 13.47 -11.76
CA GLN A 193 -4.65 13.28 -12.80
C GLN A 193 -5.26 12.54 -14.00
N LEU A 194 -6.04 11.47 -13.79
CA LEU A 194 -6.72 10.74 -14.87
C LEU A 194 -7.72 11.61 -15.63
N ASP A 195 -8.53 12.41 -14.94
CA ASP A 195 -9.48 13.34 -15.56
C ASP A 195 -8.78 14.34 -16.50
N ARG A 196 -7.60 14.83 -16.10
CA ARG A 196 -6.79 15.69 -16.96
C ARG A 196 -6.32 14.97 -18.21
N ILE A 197 -5.85 13.74 -18.08
CA ILE A 197 -5.39 12.91 -19.21
C ILE A 197 -6.56 12.62 -20.15
N ALA A 198 -7.74 12.26 -19.62
CA ALA A 198 -8.94 12.02 -20.40
C ALA A 198 -9.38 13.26 -21.20
N LYS A 199 -9.35 14.44 -20.58
CA LYS A 199 -9.66 15.72 -21.26
C LYS A 199 -8.64 16.08 -22.33
N LEU A 200 -7.36 15.79 -22.11
CA LEU A 200 -6.33 15.95 -23.14
C LEU A 200 -6.60 15.00 -24.32
N ASP A 201 -6.89 13.73 -24.05
CA ASP A 201 -7.24 12.75 -25.08
C ASP A 201 -8.47 13.19 -25.90
N GLU A 202 -9.53 13.69 -25.25
CA GLU A 202 -10.72 14.21 -25.92
C GLU A 202 -10.37 15.44 -26.79
N SER A 203 -9.58 16.37 -26.24
CA SER A 203 -9.14 17.57 -26.96
C SER A 203 -8.37 17.18 -28.21
N PHE A 204 -7.36 16.32 -28.10
CA PHE A 204 -6.57 15.88 -29.25
C PHE A 204 -7.38 15.08 -30.27
N LYS A 205 -8.31 14.22 -29.85
CA LYS A 205 -9.24 13.52 -30.76
C LYS A 205 -10.14 14.48 -31.55
N SER A 206 -10.49 15.63 -30.98
CA SER A 206 -11.26 16.66 -31.68
C SER A 206 -10.40 17.51 -32.62
N MET A 207 -9.16 17.77 -32.23
CA MET A 207 -8.23 18.66 -32.94
C MET A 207 -7.46 17.97 -34.06
N LEU A 208 -7.29 16.65 -33.98
CA LEU A 208 -6.56 15.84 -34.96
C LEU A 208 -7.45 14.71 -35.48
N LYS A 209 -7.46 14.54 -36.80
CA LYS A 209 -8.04 13.37 -37.46
C LYS A 209 -7.05 12.84 -38.48
N ASP A 210 -6.69 11.57 -38.35
CA ASP A 210 -5.68 10.92 -39.21
C ASP A 210 -4.37 11.75 -39.28
N ASP A 211 -3.92 12.25 -38.11
CA ASP A 211 -2.77 13.14 -37.92
C ASP A 211 -2.85 14.52 -38.61
N VAL A 212 -4.02 14.90 -39.15
CA VAL A 212 -4.27 16.20 -39.76
C VAL A 212 -5.12 17.08 -38.84
N VAL A 213 -4.75 18.35 -38.72
CA VAL A 213 -5.52 19.35 -37.97
C VAL A 213 -6.92 19.51 -38.53
N THR A 214 -7.92 19.43 -37.66
CA THR A 214 -9.33 19.63 -38.00
C THR A 214 -9.70 21.12 -37.97
N SER A 215 -10.88 21.47 -38.51
CA SER A 215 -11.44 22.82 -38.40
C SER A 215 -11.81 23.22 -36.98
N GLU A 216 -11.79 22.30 -36.02
CA GLU A 216 -12.09 22.57 -34.62
C GLU A 216 -10.94 23.25 -33.88
N VAL A 217 -9.73 23.27 -34.46
CA VAL A 217 -8.56 23.89 -33.84
C VAL A 217 -8.65 25.41 -33.88
N THR A 218 -8.59 26.03 -32.71
CA THR A 218 -8.43 27.48 -32.53
C THR A 218 -7.20 27.76 -31.67
N LEU A 219 -6.68 28.98 -31.73
CA LEU A 219 -5.55 29.39 -30.89
C LEU A 219 -5.87 29.23 -29.40
N ASP A 220 -7.07 29.60 -28.96
CA ASP A 220 -7.49 29.48 -27.56
C ASP A 220 -7.53 28.01 -27.09
N LYS A 221 -8.08 27.10 -27.92
CA LYS A 221 -8.08 25.66 -27.62
C LYS A 221 -6.65 25.11 -27.53
N TYR A 222 -5.78 25.52 -28.46
CA TYR A 222 -4.38 25.14 -28.45
C TYR A 222 -3.66 25.60 -27.17
N LEU A 223 -3.80 26.88 -26.79
CA LEU A 223 -3.20 27.42 -25.56
C LEU A 223 -3.72 26.71 -24.30
N SER A 224 -5.02 26.40 -24.26
CA SER A 224 -5.62 25.63 -23.15
C SER A 224 -5.05 24.22 -23.05
N VAL A 225 -4.79 23.56 -24.18
CA VAL A 225 -4.15 22.23 -24.20
C VAL A 225 -2.71 22.32 -23.72
N VAL A 226 -1.94 23.30 -24.20
CA VAL A 226 -0.54 23.51 -23.76
C VAL A 226 -0.46 23.79 -22.25
N ASP A 227 -1.33 24.63 -21.71
CA ASP A 227 -1.41 24.88 -20.26
C ASP A 227 -1.71 23.58 -19.49
N SER A 228 -2.69 22.80 -19.97
CA SER A 228 -3.04 21.52 -19.34
C SER A 228 -1.89 20.50 -19.38
N ILE A 229 -1.13 20.44 -20.49
CA ILE A 229 0.07 19.60 -20.62
C ILE A 229 1.13 19.97 -19.59
N SER A 230 1.33 21.27 -19.33
CA SER A 230 2.32 21.74 -18.34
C SER A 230 2.04 21.21 -16.92
N GLN A 231 0.76 20.93 -16.63
CA GLN A 231 0.29 20.41 -15.35
C GLN A 231 0.28 18.88 -15.27
N VAL A 232 0.58 18.17 -16.38
CA VAL A 232 0.79 16.72 -16.37
C VAL A 232 2.08 16.42 -15.61
N ARG A 233 2.00 15.57 -14.58
CA ARG A 233 3.15 15.24 -13.72
C ARG A 233 3.98 14.08 -14.25
N ASN A 234 3.36 13.15 -14.95
CA ASN A 234 4.04 12.01 -15.55
C ASN A 234 4.77 12.47 -16.82
N GLU A 235 6.09 12.37 -16.83
CA GLU A 235 6.92 12.91 -17.92
C GLU A 235 6.72 12.17 -19.26
N GLU A 236 6.43 10.87 -19.25
CA GLU A 236 6.13 10.11 -20.46
C GLU A 236 4.82 10.60 -21.11
N LEU A 237 3.77 10.76 -20.30
CA LEU A 237 2.51 11.33 -20.77
C LEU A 237 2.67 12.78 -21.23
N LYS A 238 3.44 13.60 -20.50
CA LYS A 238 3.74 14.98 -20.88
C LYS A 238 4.42 15.04 -22.25
N GLU A 239 5.45 14.22 -22.47
CA GLU A 239 6.16 14.17 -23.76
C GLU A 239 5.24 13.72 -24.90
N LYS A 240 4.41 12.69 -24.67
CA LYS A 240 3.39 12.23 -25.64
C LYS A 240 2.50 13.37 -26.09
N TYR A 241 1.91 14.12 -25.16
CA TYR A 241 1.00 15.22 -25.51
C TYR A 241 1.73 16.44 -26.08
N ALA A 242 2.96 16.72 -25.64
CA ALA A 242 3.78 17.78 -26.20
C ALA A 242 4.06 17.55 -27.69
N LYS A 243 4.36 16.31 -28.09
CA LYS A 243 4.55 15.94 -29.51
C LYS A 243 3.27 16.16 -30.34
N LEU A 244 2.11 15.84 -29.79
CA LEU A 244 0.83 16.10 -30.46
C LEU A 244 0.56 17.60 -30.60
N ALA A 245 0.85 18.39 -29.57
CA ALA A 245 0.73 19.85 -29.62
C ALA A 245 1.69 20.47 -30.65
N ASP A 246 2.94 19.98 -30.73
CA ASP A 246 3.93 20.46 -31.69
C ASP A 246 3.50 20.19 -33.15
N SER A 247 2.92 19.01 -33.42
CA SER A 247 2.33 18.70 -34.72
C SER A 247 1.23 19.69 -35.12
N ILE A 248 0.32 20.00 -34.19
CA ILE A 248 -0.75 21.00 -34.41
C ILE A 248 -0.15 22.38 -34.68
N SER A 249 0.81 22.81 -33.85
CA SER A 249 1.48 24.12 -33.98
C SER A 249 2.14 24.29 -35.36
N THR A 250 2.80 23.24 -35.84
CA THR A 250 3.45 23.21 -37.16
C THR A 250 2.42 23.34 -38.29
N GLN A 251 1.32 22.57 -38.23
CA GLN A 251 0.28 22.60 -39.26
C GLN A 251 -0.52 23.91 -39.29
N MET A 252 -0.74 24.52 -38.12
CA MET A 252 -1.46 25.80 -38.00
C MET A 252 -0.57 27.03 -38.21
N GLY A 253 0.75 26.85 -38.32
CA GLY A 253 1.70 27.95 -38.41
C GLY A 253 1.84 28.75 -37.11
N TYR A 254 1.51 28.16 -35.96
CA TYR A 254 1.73 28.77 -34.64
C TYR A 254 3.20 28.76 -34.21
N GLY A 255 4.04 27.96 -34.88
CA GLY A 255 5.47 27.75 -34.60
C GLY A 255 6.42 28.94 -34.81
N TYR A 256 5.95 30.20 -34.72
CA TYR A 256 6.80 31.40 -34.81
C TYR A 256 6.87 32.21 -33.50
N TYR A 257 6.48 31.64 -32.36
CA TYR A 257 6.74 32.26 -31.05
C TYR A 257 7.26 31.22 -30.06
N GLY A 258 8.59 31.09 -29.96
CA GLY A 258 9.21 30.52 -28.76
C GLY A 258 10.33 29.49 -28.93
N THR A 259 11.36 29.78 -29.73
CA THR A 259 12.69 29.19 -29.48
C THR A 259 13.78 30.20 -29.86
N THR A 260 14.09 31.16 -28.99
CA THR A 260 15.45 31.71 -28.98
C THR A 260 16.34 30.61 -28.43
N THR A 261 16.96 29.86 -29.33
CA THR A 261 18.22 29.18 -29.09
C THR A 261 19.15 30.17 -28.39
N THR A 262 19.53 29.87 -27.15
CA THR A 262 20.70 30.48 -26.53
C THR A 262 21.91 29.99 -27.33
N THR A 263 22.26 30.72 -28.38
CA THR A 263 23.53 30.57 -29.06
C THR A 263 24.59 31.02 -28.07
N THR A 264 25.26 30.06 -27.44
CA THR A 264 26.53 30.31 -26.77
C THR A 264 27.52 30.78 -27.83
N GLU A 265 27.63 32.09 -28.04
CA GLU A 265 28.70 32.66 -28.83
C GLU A 265 30.01 32.50 -28.04
N THR A 266 30.74 31.45 -28.40
CA THR A 266 32.16 31.33 -28.13
C THR A 266 32.86 32.53 -28.79
N TYR A 267 33.29 33.49 -27.98
CA TYR A 267 34.21 34.54 -28.38
C TYR A 267 35.49 33.91 -28.94
N SER A 268 35.64 33.94 -30.27
CA SER A 268 36.91 33.71 -30.95
C SER A 268 37.58 35.07 -31.13
N ASP A 269 38.60 35.30 -30.31
CA ASP A 269 39.52 36.43 -30.42
C ASP A 269 40.24 36.35 -31.77
N ASN A 270 40.01 37.32 -32.66
CA ASN A 270 40.80 37.50 -33.87
C ASN A 270 41.18 38.96 -33.99
N VAL A 271 42.39 39.23 -33.52
CA VAL A 271 43.16 40.45 -33.75
C VAL A 271 43.31 40.67 -35.26
N ILE A 272 42.74 41.75 -35.77
CA ILE A 272 43.18 42.34 -37.04
C ILE A 272 43.52 43.81 -36.79
N ASP A 273 44.83 44.04 -36.89
CA ASP A 273 45.57 45.29 -36.88
C ASP A 273 45.01 46.28 -37.91
N THR A 274 44.70 47.50 -37.47
CA THR A 274 44.15 48.57 -38.29
C THR A 274 45.25 49.56 -38.62
N THR A 275 45.64 49.65 -39.90
CA THR A 275 46.41 50.79 -40.41
C THR A 275 45.62 51.46 -41.53
N ALA A 276 45.10 52.67 -41.24
CA ALA A 276 45.00 53.79 -42.18
C ALA A 276 44.38 54.99 -41.46
N GLN A 277 45.27 55.84 -40.98
CA GLN A 277 45.04 57.23 -40.64
C GLN A 277 44.79 58.00 -41.95
N ASP A 278 43.70 58.77 -42.06
CA ASP A 278 43.80 60.22 -42.22
C ASP A 278 42.46 60.98 -42.25
N GLU A 279 42.54 62.19 -41.69
CA GLU A 279 41.87 63.44 -42.09
C GLU A 279 40.34 63.53 -41.88
N SER A 280 39.94 64.18 -40.77
CA SER A 280 39.46 65.58 -40.71
C SER A 280 37.97 65.69 -41.11
N SER A 281 37.05 66.24 -40.33
CA SER A 281 37.00 67.61 -39.80
C SER A 281 35.62 67.79 -39.11
N TRP A 282 35.61 68.45 -37.93
CA TRP A 282 34.63 69.45 -37.40
C TRP A 282 33.12 69.26 -37.71
N THR A 283 32.16 69.36 -36.78
CA THR A 283 32.11 70.08 -35.49
C THR A 283 30.84 69.72 -34.73
N ASP A 284 30.95 69.75 -33.40
CA ASP A 284 29.89 69.93 -32.42
C ASP A 284 29.10 71.24 -32.59
N THR A 285 27.81 71.18 -32.31
CA THR A 285 26.98 72.23 -31.69
C THR A 285 25.61 71.56 -31.43
N GLU A 286 24.94 71.64 -30.29
CA GLU A 286 25.20 72.24 -28.98
C GLU A 286 24.11 71.66 -28.05
N THR A 287 24.44 71.56 -26.76
CA THR A 287 23.64 71.91 -25.56
C THR A 287 22.11 71.89 -25.65
N ASP A 288 21.39 71.32 -24.68
CA ASP A 288 21.33 71.78 -23.27
C ASP A 288 20.61 70.68 -22.45
N THR A 289 21.15 70.24 -21.30
CA THR A 289 20.76 70.65 -19.92
C THR A 289 19.26 70.47 -19.63
N ASP A 290 18.79 69.95 -18.50
CA ASP A 290 19.24 70.11 -17.13
C ASP A 290 18.46 69.17 -16.19
N SER A 291 19.03 68.97 -15.01
CA SER A 291 18.44 68.63 -13.72
C SER A 291 18.19 67.16 -13.40
N GLY A 292 19.19 66.60 -12.69
CA GLY A 292 18.95 65.54 -11.72
C GLY A 292 18.34 66.09 -10.44
N TYR A 293 17.52 65.26 -9.79
CA TYR A 293 17.82 64.64 -8.49
C TYR A 293 16.94 63.39 -8.35
#